data_AF-A0A9P1AT65-F1
#
_entry.id   AF-A0A9P1AT65-F1
#
_cell.length_a   1.000
_cell.length_b   1.000
_cell.length_c   1.000
_cell.angle_alpha   90.00
_cell.angle_beta   90.00
_cell.angle_gamma   90.00
#
_symmetry.space_group_name_H-M   'P 1'
#
loop_
_entity.id
_entity.type
_entity.pdbx_description
1 polymer ?
#
loop_
_entity_poly.entity_id
_entity_poly.type
_entity_poly.pdbx_seq_one_letter_code
_entity_poly.pdbx_strand_id
1 'polypeptide(L)'
;MHDSSRTSLNEQRKSRFYSNMPAYSDLPNFAVQTHPVEAPIEEYFFEGAEKLLEIWFCSSKGFKSSLRRIPRAEIDAMLDVARCKILHSKHNESIDSYVLSESSLFVSDHRIIMKTCGSTRLLAALPVIMQLAGTYAQLDQVQSVYYSRKNFIRPDLQPPLHKNFDAEVEYLDSFFADGHAYCLGSLKQDRWYLYTFHRQVQFPASKGSDHTLEILMSDLDDSVLTTFTKDCAVDATACFEAAGIHKVVPAGAEIHDELFDPCGYSMNAYMNDTDQYATIHVTPEKEFSFASFETNQDLVCLYSQTQRVLQCFKPGKVLMTVFANDISSKGKDAQQQLWDRELPGYRRTNVQFVKLEADSLVYAHFVRESTLDSSSDEDDGARSD
;
A
#
# COMPACT_ATOMS: atom_id res chain seq x y z
N MET A 1 -16.37 48.64 -43.32
CA MET A 1 -15.20 48.07 -44.02
C MET A 1 -14.57 47.11 -43.03
N HIS A 2 -14.98 45.84 -43.04
CA HIS A 2 -14.20 44.69 -43.56
C HIS A 2 -12.77 44.65 -42.96
N ASP A 3 -12.30 43.58 -42.34
CA ASP A 3 -12.50 42.18 -42.69
C ASP A 3 -12.19 41.22 -41.52
N SER A 4 -13.03 40.19 -41.37
CA SER A 4 -12.90 39.07 -40.43
C SER A 4 -12.62 37.82 -41.26
N SER A 5 -11.37 37.65 -41.70
CA SER A 5 -10.97 36.53 -42.55
C SER A 5 -10.20 35.48 -41.75
N ARG A 6 -10.89 34.49 -41.16
CA ARG A 6 -10.28 33.17 -40.85
C ARG A 6 -11.24 32.01 -40.53
N THR A 7 -12.53 32.13 -40.78
CA THR A 7 -13.52 31.07 -40.49
C THR A 7 -14.03 30.26 -41.72
N SER A 8 -13.45 30.42 -42.93
CA SER A 8 -14.05 29.85 -44.16
C SER A 8 -13.42 28.58 -44.74
N LEU A 9 -12.43 27.94 -44.09
CA LEU A 9 -11.76 26.76 -44.66
C LEU A 9 -12.29 25.39 -44.19
N ASN A 10 -13.13 25.32 -43.15
CA ASN A 10 -13.68 24.05 -42.66
C ASN A 10 -15.11 23.73 -43.12
N GLU A 11 -15.85 24.70 -43.68
CA GLU A 11 -17.21 24.44 -44.20
C GLU A 11 -17.22 23.91 -45.63
N GLN A 12 -16.18 24.15 -46.43
CA GLN A 12 -16.12 23.67 -47.82
C GLN A 12 -15.69 22.20 -47.97
N ARG A 13 -15.25 21.53 -46.89
CA ARG A 13 -14.90 20.09 -46.93
C ARG A 13 -16.05 19.15 -46.54
N LYS A 14 -17.15 19.66 -45.97
CA LYS A 14 -18.33 18.84 -45.63
C LYS A 14 -19.32 18.67 -46.78
N SER A 15 -19.26 19.49 -47.84
CA SER A 15 -20.22 19.44 -48.95
C SER A 15 -19.85 18.50 -50.10
N ARG A 16 -18.68 17.85 -50.07
CA ARG A 16 -18.22 16.96 -51.17
C ARG A 16 -18.45 15.47 -50.98
N PHE A 17 -18.99 15.02 -49.83
CA PHE A 17 -19.23 13.59 -49.59
C PHE A 17 -20.70 13.14 -49.75
N TYR A 18 -21.63 14.05 -50.07
CA TYR A 18 -23.07 13.73 -50.19
C TYR A 18 -23.67 14.07 -51.56
N SER A 19 -22.98 13.74 -52.66
CA SER A 19 -23.53 13.97 -54.01
C SER A 19 -23.60 12.74 -54.91
N ASN A 20 -23.39 11.53 -54.38
CA ASN A 20 -23.62 10.29 -55.14
C ASN A 20 -24.20 9.18 -54.27
N MET A 21 -25.53 9.12 -54.17
CA MET A 21 -26.23 7.86 -53.86
C MET A 21 -27.39 7.68 -54.86
N PRO A 22 -27.55 6.49 -55.44
CA PRO A 22 -28.65 6.20 -56.36
C PRO A 22 -29.98 6.07 -55.61
N ALA A 23 -31.06 6.48 -56.27
CA ALA A 23 -32.42 6.32 -55.77
C ALA A 23 -32.79 4.82 -55.67
N TYR A 24 -32.96 4.33 -54.45
CA TYR A 24 -33.60 3.04 -54.18
C TYR A 24 -34.95 3.30 -53.53
N SER A 25 -35.99 3.35 -54.37
CA SER A 25 -37.36 3.10 -53.93
C SER A 25 -37.54 1.58 -53.77
N ASP A 26 -38.22 1.19 -52.69
CA ASP A 26 -38.66 -0.17 -52.33
C ASP A 26 -37.73 -0.99 -51.41
N LEU A 27 -37.72 -0.63 -50.13
CA LEU A 27 -37.37 -1.55 -49.03
C LEU A 27 -38.40 -1.40 -47.88
N PRO A 28 -38.75 -2.49 -47.18
CA PRO A 28 -39.76 -2.48 -46.13
C PRO A 28 -39.33 -1.59 -44.95
N ASN A 29 -40.29 -0.79 -44.48
CA ASN A 29 -40.13 0.23 -43.46
C ASN A 29 -39.84 -0.41 -42.08
N PHE A 30 -38.58 -0.77 -41.82
CA PHE A 30 -38.13 -1.05 -40.45
C PHE A 30 -37.96 0.28 -39.74
N ALA A 31 -38.98 0.71 -39.00
CA ALA A 31 -38.84 1.82 -38.07
C ALA A 31 -37.70 1.49 -37.09
N VAL A 32 -36.59 2.21 -37.20
CA VAL A 32 -35.47 2.10 -36.25
C VAL A 32 -35.98 2.62 -34.91
N GLN A 33 -36.37 1.71 -34.02
CA GLN A 33 -36.53 2.03 -32.61
C GLN A 33 -35.14 2.27 -32.03
N THR A 34 -34.71 3.53 -31.98
CA THR A 34 -33.54 3.91 -31.19
C THR A 34 -33.96 3.93 -29.73
N HIS A 35 -33.81 2.79 -29.04
CA HIS A 35 -33.71 2.82 -27.59
C HIS A 35 -32.37 3.51 -27.25
N PRO A 36 -32.36 4.56 -26.41
CA PRO A 36 -31.11 5.05 -25.85
C PRO A 36 -30.49 3.90 -25.08
N VAL A 37 -29.37 3.36 -25.56
CA VAL A 37 -28.50 2.53 -24.74
C VAL A 37 -27.76 3.53 -23.88
N GLU A 38 -28.21 3.71 -22.64
CA GLU A 38 -27.39 4.39 -21.65
C GLU A 38 -26.06 3.64 -21.56
N ALA A 39 -24.96 4.33 -21.81
CA ALA A 39 -23.65 3.78 -21.55
C ALA A 39 -23.63 3.37 -20.07
N PRO A 40 -23.09 2.19 -19.71
CA PRO A 40 -22.92 1.83 -18.32
C PRO A 40 -22.20 2.97 -17.61
N ILE A 41 -22.77 3.46 -16.51
CA ILE A 41 -22.06 4.36 -15.61
C ILE A 41 -20.88 3.53 -15.08
N GLU A 42 -19.66 3.83 -15.52
CA GLU A 42 -18.47 3.23 -14.90
C GLU A 42 -18.43 3.70 -13.45
N GLU A 43 -18.80 2.81 -12.52
CA GLU A 43 -18.65 3.07 -11.09
C GLU A 43 -17.15 3.30 -10.80
N TYR A 44 -16.84 4.48 -10.26
CA TYR A 44 -15.49 4.82 -9.83
C TYR A 44 -15.02 3.84 -8.73
N PHE A 45 -13.79 3.35 -8.87
CA PHE A 45 -13.18 2.42 -7.93
C PHE A 45 -11.68 2.67 -7.84
N PHE A 46 -11.16 2.65 -6.61
CA PHE A 46 -9.74 2.67 -6.32
C PHE A 46 -9.36 1.52 -5.40
N GLU A 47 -8.32 0.75 -5.77
CA GLU A 47 -7.84 -0.34 -4.94
C GLU A 47 -6.87 0.19 -3.88
N GLY A 48 -7.36 0.43 -2.66
CA GLY A 48 -6.52 0.87 -1.54
C GLY A 48 -5.54 -0.20 -1.05
N ALA A 49 -5.87 -1.49 -1.23
CA ALA A 49 -4.99 -2.58 -0.81
C ALA A 49 -3.64 -2.54 -1.56
N GLU A 50 -2.56 -2.44 -0.78
CA GLU A 50 -1.22 -2.19 -1.29
C GLU A 50 -0.49 -3.46 -1.71
N LYS A 51 0.45 -3.26 -2.64
CA LYS A 51 1.53 -4.19 -2.96
C LYS A 51 2.78 -3.67 -2.25
N LEU A 52 3.45 -4.52 -1.49
CA LEU A 52 4.66 -4.18 -0.76
C LEU A 52 5.82 -5.05 -1.25
N LEU A 53 6.94 -4.41 -1.58
CA LEU A 53 8.19 -5.07 -1.95
C LEU A 53 9.32 -4.51 -1.10
N GLU A 54 9.89 -5.37 -0.26
CA GLU A 54 11.11 -5.11 0.48
C GLU A 54 12.24 -6.00 -0.07
N ILE A 55 13.36 -5.38 -0.44
CA ILE A 55 14.54 -6.08 -0.94
C ILE A 55 15.76 -5.66 -0.14
N TRP A 56 16.49 -6.64 0.36
CA TRP A 56 17.80 -6.49 0.96
C TRP A 56 18.88 -6.92 0.00
N PHE A 57 19.90 -6.10 -0.12
CA PHE A 57 21.02 -6.30 -1.02
C PHE A 57 22.33 -6.42 -0.23
N CYS A 58 23.26 -7.20 -0.76
CA CYS A 58 24.62 -7.28 -0.23
C CYS A 58 25.65 -7.26 -1.37
N SER A 59 26.92 -7.09 -1.00
CA SER A 59 28.04 -7.11 -1.95
C SER A 59 28.92 -8.34 -1.72
N SER A 60 29.22 -9.09 -2.77
CA SER A 60 30.21 -10.18 -2.72
C SER A 60 31.65 -9.67 -2.50
N LYS A 61 31.88 -8.36 -2.66
CA LYS A 61 33.22 -7.74 -2.68
C LYS A 61 33.50 -6.84 -1.46
N GLY A 62 32.53 -6.68 -0.55
CA GLY A 62 32.72 -5.95 0.72
C GLY A 62 32.97 -4.44 0.59
N PHE A 63 32.51 -3.80 -0.50
CA PHE A 63 32.67 -2.36 -0.69
C PHE A 63 31.74 -1.54 0.21
N LYS A 64 32.16 -0.33 0.59
CA LYS A 64 31.23 0.70 1.12
C LYS A 64 30.22 1.05 0.02
N SER A 65 29.03 0.49 0.16
CA SER A 65 27.98 0.43 -0.86
C SER A 65 26.72 1.06 -0.28
N SER A 66 25.97 1.78 -1.10
CA SER A 66 24.71 2.39 -0.66
C SER A 66 23.77 2.57 -1.85
N LEU A 67 22.53 2.09 -1.73
CA LEU A 67 21.47 2.29 -2.73
C LEU A 67 21.12 3.78 -2.88
N ARG A 68 21.40 4.61 -1.87
CA ARG A 68 21.22 6.07 -1.91
C ARG A 68 22.16 6.80 -2.90
N ARG A 69 23.10 6.07 -3.51
CA ARG A 69 23.91 6.59 -4.64
C ARG A 69 23.17 6.56 -5.98
N ILE A 70 22.01 5.89 -6.06
CA ILE A 70 21.18 5.86 -7.27
C ILE A 70 20.71 7.31 -7.55
N PRO A 71 21.00 7.88 -8.74
CA PRO A 71 20.57 9.22 -9.08
C PRO A 71 19.05 9.34 -9.08
N ARG A 72 18.54 10.50 -8.63
CA ARG A 72 17.09 10.77 -8.60
C ARG A 72 16.38 10.50 -9.93
N ALA A 73 16.99 10.87 -11.07
CA ALA A 73 16.41 10.64 -12.39
C ALA A 73 16.23 9.14 -12.72
N GLU A 74 17.11 8.27 -12.20
CA GLU A 74 16.98 6.81 -12.36
C GLU A 74 15.86 6.26 -11.46
N ILE A 75 15.69 6.83 -10.25
CA ILE A 75 14.55 6.51 -9.38
C ILE A 75 13.24 6.92 -10.07
N ASP A 76 13.16 8.12 -10.64
CA ASP A 76 11.97 8.56 -11.37
C ASP A 76 11.68 7.63 -12.56
N ALA A 77 12.70 7.24 -13.33
CA ALA A 77 12.54 6.31 -14.46
C ALA A 77 12.10 4.90 -14.01
N MET A 78 12.59 4.42 -12.88
CA MET A 78 12.16 3.16 -12.27
C MET A 78 10.69 3.23 -11.83
N LEU A 79 10.26 4.33 -11.21
CA LEU A 79 8.87 4.52 -10.78
C LEU A 79 7.92 4.67 -11.96
N ASP A 80 8.38 5.18 -13.11
CA ASP A 80 7.61 5.21 -14.35
C ASP A 80 7.24 3.82 -14.86
N VAL A 81 8.12 2.83 -14.64
CA VAL A 81 7.81 1.42 -14.94
C VAL A 81 6.69 0.91 -14.04
N ALA A 82 6.69 1.29 -12.76
CA ALA A 82 5.64 0.96 -11.81
C ALA A 82 4.35 1.79 -12.00
N ARG A 83 4.40 2.85 -12.81
CA ARG A 83 3.32 3.83 -13.04
C ARG A 83 2.96 4.67 -11.82
N CYS A 84 3.96 5.11 -11.06
CA CYS A 84 3.79 6.10 -10.00
C CYS A 84 4.86 7.18 -10.08
N LYS A 85 4.66 8.29 -9.39
CA LYS A 85 5.57 9.45 -9.40
C LYS A 85 5.90 9.87 -7.97
N ILE A 86 7.06 10.47 -7.77
CA ILE A 86 7.40 11.10 -6.49
C ILE A 86 6.68 12.45 -6.40
N LEU A 87 5.99 12.68 -5.29
CA LEU A 87 5.38 13.95 -4.94
C LEU A 87 6.29 14.76 -4.01
N HIS A 88 6.73 14.12 -2.94
CA HIS A 88 7.60 14.72 -1.92
C HIS A 88 8.80 13.84 -1.66
N SER A 89 9.92 14.47 -1.32
CA SER A 89 11.16 13.77 -0.97
C SER A 89 11.81 14.43 0.22
N LYS A 90 12.21 13.62 1.20
CA LYS A 90 13.05 14.03 2.32
C LYS A 90 14.11 12.97 2.62
N HIS A 91 15.21 13.39 3.22
CA HIS A 91 16.43 12.60 3.32
C HIS A 91 17.15 12.87 4.63
N ASN A 92 17.80 11.85 5.18
CA ASN A 92 18.78 12.00 6.25
C ASN A 92 20.06 11.17 5.97
N GLU A 93 20.93 11.03 6.97
CA GLU A 93 22.20 10.31 6.84
C GLU A 93 22.05 8.79 6.65
N SER A 94 20.85 8.22 6.79
CA SER A 94 20.59 6.78 6.75
C SER A 94 19.46 6.36 5.79
N ILE A 95 18.52 7.25 5.43
CA ILE A 95 17.35 6.93 4.60
C ILE A 95 16.97 8.09 3.66
N ASP A 96 16.63 7.73 2.43
CA ASP A 96 15.89 8.58 1.50
C ASP A 96 14.43 8.15 1.50
N SER A 97 13.52 9.07 1.75
CA SER A 97 12.08 8.84 1.88
C SER A 97 11.31 9.63 0.83
N TYR A 98 10.40 8.95 0.14
CA TYR A 98 9.61 9.50 -0.95
C TYR A 98 8.13 9.20 -0.74
N VAL A 99 7.30 10.24 -0.65
CA VAL A 99 5.84 10.08 -0.79
C VAL A 99 5.55 10.04 -2.28
N LEU A 100 4.86 8.99 -2.71
CA LEU A 100 4.51 8.75 -4.10
C LEU A 100 3.06 9.17 -4.36
N SER A 101 2.72 9.31 -5.65
CA SER A 101 1.34 9.50 -6.10
C SER A 101 0.41 8.35 -5.72
N GLU A 102 0.97 7.18 -5.41
CA GLU A 102 0.28 5.92 -5.18
C GLU A 102 0.94 5.13 -4.04
N SER A 103 1.26 5.75 -2.89
CA SER A 103 1.91 5.18 -1.68
C SER A 103 3.34 5.70 -1.39
N SER A 104 4.35 4.85 -1.15
CA SER A 104 5.66 5.27 -0.61
C SER A 104 6.87 4.48 -1.12
N LEU A 105 8.04 5.12 -1.10
CA LEU A 105 9.34 4.49 -1.35
C LEU A 105 10.35 4.93 -0.28
N PHE A 106 11.10 3.97 0.25
CA PHE A 106 12.22 4.19 1.16
C PHE A 106 13.48 3.51 0.62
N VAL A 107 14.61 4.23 0.65
CA VAL A 107 15.91 3.73 0.18
C VAL A 107 16.95 3.97 1.28
N SER A 108 17.52 2.90 1.82
CA SER A 108 18.67 2.95 2.75
C SER A 108 19.93 2.41 2.09
N ASP A 109 21.00 2.14 2.84
CA ASP A 109 22.25 1.66 2.24
C ASP A 109 22.11 0.31 1.56
N HIS A 110 21.31 -0.59 2.13
CA HIS A 110 21.19 -1.98 1.69
C HIS A 110 19.75 -2.45 1.51
N ARG A 111 18.76 -1.58 1.77
CA ARG A 111 17.33 -1.91 1.68
C ARG A 111 16.59 -0.93 0.78
N ILE A 112 15.73 -1.47 -0.08
CA ILE A 112 14.67 -0.71 -0.74
C ILE A 112 13.34 -1.28 -0.27
N ILE A 113 12.44 -0.40 0.17
CA ILE A 113 11.04 -0.71 0.43
C ILE A 113 10.20 0.13 -0.52
N MET A 114 9.49 -0.52 -1.41
CA MET A 114 8.57 0.11 -2.33
C MET A 114 7.17 -0.41 -2.05
N LYS A 115 6.25 0.52 -1.80
CA LYS A 115 4.84 0.23 -1.56
C LYS A 115 4.01 0.99 -2.57
N THR A 116 3.05 0.31 -3.20
CA THR A 116 2.17 0.92 -4.20
C THR A 116 0.74 0.42 -4.13
N CYS A 117 -0.24 1.30 -4.32
CA CYS A 117 -1.68 0.96 -4.39
C CYS A 117 -2.26 1.13 -5.81
N GLY A 118 -3.58 1.03 -5.94
CA GLY A 118 -4.29 1.17 -7.21
C GLY A 118 -3.92 0.08 -8.23
N SER A 119 -3.76 0.51 -9.49
CA SER A 119 -3.42 -0.37 -10.63
C SER A 119 -1.95 -0.29 -11.05
N THR A 120 -1.08 0.15 -10.13
CA THR A 120 0.37 0.18 -10.29
C THR A 120 0.98 -1.19 -10.58
N ARG A 121 2.17 -1.19 -11.17
CA ARG A 121 2.89 -2.37 -11.67
C ARG A 121 4.17 -2.62 -10.88
N LEU A 122 4.06 -2.71 -9.56
CA LEU A 122 5.20 -2.80 -8.65
C LEU A 122 6.25 -3.84 -9.09
N LEU A 123 5.83 -5.06 -9.42
CA LEU A 123 6.78 -6.12 -9.77
C LEU A 123 7.45 -5.90 -11.14
N ALA A 124 6.90 -5.04 -12.00
CA ALA A 124 7.58 -4.64 -13.23
C ALA A 124 8.84 -3.79 -12.96
N ALA A 125 8.92 -3.12 -11.81
CA ALA A 125 10.10 -2.35 -11.40
C ALA A 125 11.23 -3.22 -10.84
N LEU A 126 10.95 -4.44 -10.38
CA LEU A 126 11.94 -5.37 -9.78
C LEU A 126 13.25 -5.51 -10.59
N PRO A 127 13.24 -5.84 -11.90
CA PRO A 127 14.48 -5.96 -12.67
C PRO A 127 15.26 -4.65 -12.75
N VAL A 128 14.57 -3.51 -12.80
CA VAL A 128 15.21 -2.18 -12.81
C VAL A 128 15.85 -1.90 -11.45
N ILE A 129 15.16 -2.19 -10.34
CA ILE A 129 15.72 -2.06 -8.98
C ILE A 129 17.02 -2.85 -8.86
N MET A 130 17.03 -4.12 -9.28
CA MET A 130 18.22 -4.98 -9.23
C MET A 130 19.36 -4.44 -10.09
N GLN A 131 19.05 -3.93 -11.29
CA GLN A 131 20.04 -3.33 -12.18
C GLN A 131 20.66 -2.06 -11.56
N LEU A 132 19.85 -1.18 -10.96
CA LEU A 132 20.30 0.06 -10.33
C LEU A 132 21.18 -0.22 -9.12
N ALA A 133 20.82 -1.22 -8.30
CA ALA A 133 21.63 -1.67 -7.16
C ALA A 133 23.03 -2.11 -7.60
N GLY A 134 23.14 -2.92 -8.66
CA GLY A 134 24.44 -3.33 -9.20
C GLY A 134 25.24 -2.16 -9.78
N THR A 135 24.57 -1.27 -10.52
CA THR A 135 25.21 -0.19 -11.28
C THR A 135 25.73 0.94 -10.38
N TYR A 136 24.91 1.43 -9.46
CA TYR A 136 25.22 2.63 -8.67
C TYR A 136 25.69 2.32 -7.25
N ALA A 137 25.22 1.21 -6.68
CA ALA A 137 25.55 0.83 -5.30
C ALA A 137 26.66 -0.23 -5.20
N GLN A 138 27.02 -0.91 -6.30
CA GLN A 138 27.94 -2.06 -6.30
C GLN A 138 27.44 -3.22 -5.42
N LEU A 139 26.12 -3.34 -5.31
CA LEU A 139 25.43 -4.41 -4.63
C LEU A 139 24.97 -5.42 -5.67
N ASP A 140 25.73 -6.50 -5.79
CA ASP A 140 25.61 -7.49 -6.85
C ASP A 140 24.81 -8.74 -6.44
N GLN A 141 24.32 -8.79 -5.21
CA GLN A 141 23.59 -9.92 -4.67
C GLN A 141 22.31 -9.45 -3.98
N VAL A 142 21.20 -10.12 -4.26
CA VAL A 142 19.97 -10.04 -3.47
C VAL A 142 20.10 -11.01 -2.30
N GLN A 143 19.98 -10.50 -1.08
CA GLN A 143 20.07 -11.28 0.15
C GLN A 143 18.70 -11.76 0.61
N SER A 144 17.71 -10.86 0.66
CA SER A 144 16.33 -11.20 1.02
C SER A 144 15.34 -10.45 0.16
N VAL A 145 14.20 -11.09 -0.11
CA VAL A 145 13.03 -10.49 -0.77
C VAL A 145 11.81 -10.80 0.08
N TYR A 146 10.95 -9.81 0.26
CA TYR A 146 9.61 -9.97 0.80
C TYR A 146 8.67 -9.21 -0.12
N TYR A 147 7.85 -9.94 -0.86
CA TYR A 147 6.74 -9.37 -1.61
C TYR A 147 5.44 -9.78 -0.93
N SER A 148 4.66 -8.82 -0.48
CA SER A 148 3.42 -9.11 0.23
C SER A 148 2.27 -8.21 -0.19
N ARG A 149 1.06 -8.69 0.05
CA ARG A 149 -0.18 -7.91 -0.10
C ARG A 149 -1.36 -8.59 0.57
N LYS A 150 -2.35 -7.79 0.97
CA LYS A 150 -3.70 -8.28 1.25
C LYS A 150 -4.37 -8.75 -0.05
N ASN A 151 -5.41 -9.57 0.05
CA ASN A 151 -6.31 -9.80 -1.08
C ASN A 151 -6.96 -8.47 -1.54
N PHE A 152 -6.97 -8.26 -2.85
CA PHE A 152 -7.65 -7.14 -3.50
C PHE A 152 -9.18 -7.24 -3.38
N ILE A 153 -9.85 -6.08 -3.40
CA ILE A 153 -11.30 -5.97 -3.51
C ILE A 153 -11.73 -6.31 -4.94
N ARG A 154 -11.00 -5.81 -5.96
CA ARG A 154 -11.24 -6.06 -7.38
C ARG A 154 -9.99 -6.61 -8.09
N PRO A 155 -9.62 -7.89 -7.86
CA PRO A 155 -8.49 -8.52 -8.54
C PRO A 155 -8.61 -8.48 -10.07
N ASP A 156 -9.83 -8.46 -10.61
CA ASP A 156 -10.09 -8.43 -12.04
C ASP A 156 -9.64 -7.13 -12.73
N LEU A 157 -9.53 -6.03 -11.98
CA LEU A 157 -9.08 -4.72 -12.45
C LEU A 157 -7.55 -4.54 -12.34
N GLN A 158 -6.84 -5.47 -11.69
CA GLN A 158 -5.39 -5.39 -11.56
C GLN A 158 -4.68 -5.70 -12.90
N PRO A 159 -3.48 -5.13 -13.13
CA PRO A 159 -2.65 -5.48 -14.29
C PRO A 159 -2.40 -6.99 -14.38
N PRO A 160 -2.13 -7.55 -15.57
CA PRO A 160 -1.99 -9.00 -15.76
C PRO A 160 -1.05 -9.70 -14.76
N LEU A 161 0.11 -9.07 -14.48
CA LEU A 161 1.10 -9.58 -13.52
C LEU A 161 0.59 -9.64 -12.08
N HIS A 162 -0.36 -8.76 -11.71
CA HIS A 162 -0.89 -8.62 -10.35
C HIS A 162 -2.33 -9.14 -10.22
N LYS A 163 -2.83 -9.86 -11.23
CA LYS A 163 -4.22 -10.30 -11.28
C LYS A 163 -4.54 -11.39 -10.25
N ASN A 164 -3.54 -12.22 -9.92
CA ASN A 164 -3.63 -13.26 -8.92
C ASN A 164 -2.24 -13.55 -8.35
N PHE A 165 -2.19 -14.24 -7.21
CA PHE A 165 -0.94 -14.49 -6.51
C PHE A 165 -0.05 -15.51 -7.24
N ASP A 166 -0.63 -16.50 -7.92
CA ASP A 166 0.16 -17.51 -8.65
C ASP A 166 1.00 -16.87 -9.78
N ALA A 167 0.44 -15.90 -10.50
CA ALA A 167 1.16 -15.15 -11.54
C ALA A 167 2.30 -14.28 -10.94
N GLU A 168 2.10 -13.73 -9.74
CA GLU A 168 3.13 -12.96 -9.04
C GLU A 168 4.27 -13.87 -8.57
N VAL A 169 3.94 -15.06 -8.05
CA VAL A 169 4.90 -16.10 -7.65
C VAL A 169 5.69 -16.60 -8.86
N GLU A 170 5.03 -16.97 -9.96
CA GLU A 170 5.70 -17.45 -11.19
C GLU A 170 6.70 -16.42 -11.73
N TYR A 171 6.32 -15.14 -11.71
CA TYR A 171 7.22 -14.05 -12.11
C TYR A 171 8.41 -13.92 -11.16
N LEU A 172 8.19 -13.97 -9.85
CA LEU A 172 9.27 -13.88 -8.86
C LEU A 172 10.23 -15.09 -8.93
N ASP A 173 9.71 -16.30 -9.14
CA ASP A 173 10.51 -17.52 -9.30
C ASP A 173 11.41 -17.49 -10.55
N SER A 174 11.07 -16.66 -11.55
CA SER A 174 11.96 -16.42 -12.70
C SER A 174 13.27 -15.70 -12.31
N PHE A 175 13.31 -15.06 -11.13
CA PHE A 175 14.50 -14.40 -10.57
C PHE A 175 15.10 -15.18 -9.39
N PHE A 176 14.26 -15.86 -8.59
CA PHE A 176 14.64 -16.46 -7.31
C PHE A 176 14.21 -17.94 -7.24
N ALA A 177 15.13 -18.85 -7.59
CA ALA A 177 14.82 -20.27 -7.71
C ALA A 177 14.35 -20.97 -6.41
N ASP A 178 14.80 -20.48 -5.25
CA ASP A 178 14.47 -21.05 -3.93
C ASP A 178 13.49 -20.14 -3.16
N GLY A 179 12.54 -19.53 -3.88
CA GLY A 179 11.47 -18.74 -3.29
C GLY A 179 10.41 -19.58 -2.57
N HIS A 180 9.76 -18.98 -1.59
CA HIS A 180 8.66 -19.58 -0.83
C HIS A 180 7.45 -18.66 -0.81
N ALA A 181 6.28 -19.22 -1.12
CA ALA A 181 5.01 -18.51 -1.14
C ALA A 181 4.08 -19.02 -0.04
N TYR A 182 3.39 -18.08 0.63
CA TYR A 182 2.49 -18.33 1.74
C TYR A 182 1.18 -17.57 1.54
N CYS A 183 0.08 -18.17 1.99
CA CYS A 183 -1.22 -17.54 2.10
C CYS A 183 -1.70 -17.69 3.55
N LEU A 184 -1.76 -16.58 4.28
CA LEU A 184 -2.20 -16.54 5.67
C LEU A 184 -3.63 -16.02 5.77
N GLY A 185 -4.33 -16.43 6.82
CA GLY A 185 -5.75 -16.14 7.01
C GLY A 185 -6.68 -17.29 6.61
N SER A 186 -7.96 -16.99 6.47
CA SER A 186 -9.01 -17.98 6.13
C SER A 186 -9.49 -17.76 4.71
N LEU A 187 -9.81 -18.84 3.99
CA LEU A 187 -10.39 -18.77 2.64
C LEU A 187 -11.75 -18.05 2.59
N LYS A 188 -12.43 -17.91 3.74
CA LYS A 188 -13.72 -17.22 3.88
C LYS A 188 -13.59 -15.78 4.38
N GLN A 189 -12.38 -15.31 4.65
CA GLN A 189 -12.10 -13.99 5.22
C GLN A 189 -11.00 -13.30 4.42
N ASP A 190 -10.52 -12.18 4.93
CA ASP A 190 -9.32 -11.54 4.41
C ASP A 190 -8.11 -12.47 4.51
N ARG A 191 -7.30 -12.40 3.46
CA ARG A 191 -6.08 -13.18 3.27
C ARG A 191 -4.92 -12.21 3.07
N TRP A 192 -3.76 -12.66 3.50
CA TRP A 192 -2.51 -11.98 3.24
C TRP A 192 -1.53 -12.93 2.59
N TYR A 193 -0.96 -12.47 1.49
CA TYR A 193 -0.06 -13.23 0.65
C TYR A 193 1.37 -12.76 0.89
N LEU A 194 2.30 -13.70 0.93
CA LEU A 194 3.72 -13.43 1.06
C LEU A 194 4.50 -14.34 0.13
N TYR A 195 5.30 -13.76 -0.74
CA TYR A 195 6.43 -14.41 -1.35
C TYR A 195 7.70 -13.94 -0.66
N THR A 196 8.57 -14.86 -0.29
CA THR A 196 9.86 -14.53 0.29
C THR A 196 10.97 -15.39 -0.28
N PHE A 197 12.15 -14.80 -0.37
CA PHE A 197 13.39 -15.48 -0.73
C PHE A 197 14.46 -15.04 0.25
N HIS A 198 15.31 -15.97 0.67
CA HIS A 198 16.50 -15.66 1.45
C HIS A 198 17.70 -16.42 0.90
N ARG A 199 18.85 -15.75 0.86
CA ARG A 199 20.13 -16.34 0.53
C ARG A 199 21.04 -16.28 1.75
N GLN A 200 21.51 -17.44 2.17
CA GLN A 200 22.62 -17.50 3.12
C GLN A 200 23.90 -16.99 2.45
N VAL A 201 24.46 -15.92 3.00
CA VAL A 201 25.70 -15.32 2.51
C VAL A 201 26.84 -15.58 3.49
N GLN A 202 28.03 -15.92 2.97
CA GLN A 202 29.21 -16.27 3.77
C GLN A 202 30.06 -15.04 4.20
N PHE A 203 29.56 -13.83 3.92
CA PHE A 203 30.19 -12.57 4.28
C PHE A 203 29.33 -11.89 5.35
N PRO A 204 29.88 -11.00 6.20
CA PRO A 204 29.13 -10.38 7.28
C PRO A 204 28.08 -9.41 6.70
N ALA A 205 26.95 -9.94 6.27
CA ALA A 205 25.73 -9.19 6.13
C ALA A 205 25.14 -9.07 7.54
N SER A 206 25.65 -8.12 8.32
CA SER A 206 25.09 -7.83 9.64
C SER A 206 23.76 -7.12 9.46
N LYS A 207 22.70 -7.87 9.14
CA LYS A 207 21.34 -7.37 9.35
C LYS A 207 21.22 -7.12 10.85
N GLY A 208 21.03 -5.86 11.23
CA GLY A 208 20.83 -5.47 12.64
C GLY A 208 19.53 -6.06 13.19
N SER A 209 19.19 -5.73 14.44
CA SER A 209 17.84 -6.03 14.94
C SER A 209 16.80 -5.37 14.04
N ASP A 210 15.91 -6.17 13.47
CA ASP A 210 14.93 -5.73 12.49
C ASP A 210 13.58 -6.41 12.74
N HIS A 211 12.53 -5.64 12.59
CA HIS A 211 11.15 -6.07 12.66
C HIS A 211 10.29 -5.09 11.87
N THR A 212 9.16 -5.57 11.36
CA THR A 212 8.21 -4.74 10.63
C THR A 212 6.81 -5.05 11.13
N LEU A 213 6.08 -4.03 11.55
CA LEU A 213 4.65 -4.10 11.86
C LEU A 213 3.87 -3.51 10.67
N GLU A 214 2.92 -4.24 10.12
CA GLU A 214 1.88 -3.70 9.24
C GLU A 214 0.50 -3.82 9.92
N ILE A 215 -0.33 -2.80 9.75
CA ILE A 215 -1.74 -2.77 10.15
C ILE A 215 -2.54 -2.35 8.93
N LEU A 216 -3.30 -3.28 8.36
CA LEU A 216 -4.15 -3.08 7.19
C LEU A 216 -5.61 -3.02 7.65
N MET A 217 -6.30 -1.95 7.28
CA MET A 217 -7.55 -1.55 7.87
C MET A 217 -8.60 -1.38 6.78
N SER A 218 -9.78 -1.97 6.97
CA SER A 218 -10.90 -1.87 6.04
C SER A 218 -12.19 -1.59 6.78
N ASP A 219 -13.21 -1.14 6.05
CA ASP A 219 -14.51 -0.72 6.61
C ASP A 219 -14.31 0.38 7.67
N LEU A 220 -13.62 1.46 7.29
CA LEU A 220 -13.35 2.58 8.20
C LEU A 220 -14.65 3.27 8.62
N ASP A 221 -14.68 3.79 9.85
CA ASP A 221 -15.85 4.46 10.41
C ASP A 221 -16.20 5.73 9.62
N ASP A 222 -17.49 5.98 9.37
CA ASP A 222 -17.96 7.17 8.62
C ASP A 222 -17.42 8.49 9.21
N SER A 223 -17.20 8.57 10.53
CA SER A 223 -16.62 9.75 11.18
C SER A 223 -15.15 10.01 10.83
N VAL A 224 -14.44 8.99 10.34
CA VAL A 224 -13.03 9.05 9.96
C VAL A 224 -12.87 9.45 8.50
N LEU A 225 -13.73 8.92 7.62
CA LEU A 225 -13.63 9.11 6.16
C LEU A 225 -13.52 10.58 5.75
N THR A 226 -14.41 11.42 6.30
CA THR A 226 -14.48 12.85 5.95
C THR A 226 -13.24 13.63 6.35
N THR A 227 -12.49 13.16 7.36
CA THR A 227 -11.26 13.82 7.84
C THR A 227 -10.18 13.87 6.75
N PHE A 228 -10.18 12.89 5.84
CA PHE A 228 -9.20 12.75 4.76
C PHE A 228 -9.68 13.33 3.43
N THR A 229 -10.48 14.40 3.50
CA THR A 229 -11.02 15.11 2.33
C THR A 229 -10.65 16.58 2.39
N LYS A 230 -10.52 17.23 1.23
CA LYS A 230 -10.26 18.68 1.18
C LYS A 230 -11.43 19.55 1.63
N ASP A 231 -12.61 18.96 1.78
CA ASP A 231 -13.75 19.63 2.39
C ASP A 231 -13.57 19.82 3.90
N CYS A 232 -12.82 18.94 4.57
CA CYS A 232 -12.58 18.98 6.01
C CYS A 232 -11.22 19.58 6.39
N ALA A 233 -10.17 19.26 5.62
CA ALA A 233 -8.81 19.72 5.87
C ALA A 233 -8.30 20.58 4.72
N VAL A 234 -7.78 21.77 5.04
CA VAL A 234 -7.27 22.71 4.03
C VAL A 234 -5.95 22.25 3.40
N ASP A 235 -5.17 21.46 4.12
CA ASP A 235 -3.88 20.91 3.71
C ASP A 235 -3.55 19.62 4.50
N ALA A 236 -2.44 18.98 4.13
CA ALA A 236 -2.00 17.73 4.73
C ALA A 236 -1.68 17.86 6.23
N THR A 237 -1.12 19.00 6.67
CA THR A 237 -0.81 19.25 8.09
C THR A 237 -2.08 19.36 8.94
N ALA A 238 -3.10 20.06 8.45
CA ALA A 238 -4.40 20.14 9.13
C ALA A 238 -5.06 18.74 9.20
N CYS A 239 -4.97 17.95 8.14
CA CYS A 239 -5.45 16.57 8.11
C CYS A 239 -4.73 15.68 9.14
N PHE A 240 -3.40 15.76 9.20
CA PHE A 240 -2.54 15.04 10.15
C PHE A 240 -2.93 15.30 11.61
N GLU A 241 -3.20 16.56 11.95
CA GLU A 241 -3.65 16.97 13.28
C GLU A 241 -5.07 16.49 13.58
N ALA A 242 -6.01 16.74 12.68
CA ALA A 242 -7.42 16.40 12.83
C ALA A 242 -7.66 14.88 12.95
N ALA A 243 -6.93 14.08 12.16
CA ALA A 243 -6.98 12.63 12.20
C ALA A 243 -6.30 12.02 13.44
N GLY A 244 -5.57 12.82 14.23
CA GLY A 244 -4.85 12.35 15.41
C GLY A 244 -3.56 11.60 15.10
N ILE A 245 -3.06 11.66 13.87
CA ILE A 245 -1.86 10.93 13.41
C ILE A 245 -0.61 11.41 14.18
N HIS A 246 -0.57 12.67 14.60
CA HIS A 246 0.48 13.21 15.48
C HIS A 246 0.71 12.41 16.78
N LYS A 247 -0.27 11.61 17.22
CA LYS A 247 -0.15 10.75 18.40
C LYS A 247 0.47 9.39 18.08
N VAL A 248 0.44 8.96 16.81
CA VAL A 248 0.95 7.65 16.36
C VAL A 248 2.47 7.70 16.17
N VAL A 249 2.96 8.76 15.55
CA VAL A 249 4.38 8.92 15.21
C VAL A 249 5.18 9.33 16.46
N PRO A 250 6.35 8.72 16.73
CA PRO A 250 7.19 9.09 17.87
C PRO A 250 7.71 10.53 17.78
N ALA A 251 7.96 11.14 18.93
CA ALA A 251 8.59 12.45 19.02
C ALA A 251 10.00 12.42 18.42
N GLY A 252 10.33 13.46 17.64
CA GLY A 252 11.62 13.56 16.94
C GLY A 252 11.65 12.91 15.55
N ALA A 253 10.56 12.29 15.11
CA ALA A 253 10.43 11.88 13.72
C ALA A 253 10.25 13.10 12.80
N GLU A 254 10.90 13.07 11.65
CA GLU A 254 10.62 13.99 10.56
C GLU A 254 9.50 13.44 9.69
N ILE A 255 8.60 14.31 9.23
CA ILE A 255 7.39 13.94 8.51
C ILE A 255 7.28 14.73 7.20
N HIS A 256 6.77 14.09 6.16
CA HIS A 256 6.26 14.74 4.96
C HIS A 256 5.04 13.97 4.44
N ASP A 257 4.06 14.71 3.95
CA ASP A 257 2.71 14.22 3.68
C ASP A 257 2.08 14.87 2.45
N GLU A 258 1.01 14.25 1.95
CA GLU A 258 0.17 14.74 0.87
C GLU A 258 -1.30 14.49 1.20
N LEU A 259 -2.14 15.52 1.00
CA LEU A 259 -3.60 15.42 0.98
C LEU A 259 -4.08 15.55 -0.47
N PHE A 260 -4.57 14.45 -1.01
CA PHE A 260 -4.93 14.31 -2.41
C PHE A 260 -6.25 15.02 -2.75
N ASP A 261 -6.45 15.32 -4.03
CA ASP A 261 -7.65 15.97 -4.56
C ASP A 261 -8.58 14.94 -5.22
N PRO A 262 -9.88 14.89 -4.87
CA PRO A 262 -10.55 15.65 -3.80
C PRO A 262 -10.34 15.06 -2.38
N CYS A 263 -9.84 13.82 -2.29
CA CYS A 263 -9.65 13.10 -1.04
C CYS A 263 -8.52 12.07 -1.14
N GLY A 264 -8.09 11.57 0.02
CA GLY A 264 -6.99 10.62 0.15
C GLY A 264 -5.80 11.25 0.84
N TYR A 265 -5.02 10.45 1.56
CA TYR A 265 -3.89 10.96 2.34
C TYR A 265 -2.73 9.97 2.31
N SER A 266 -1.50 10.47 2.23
CA SER A 266 -0.30 9.67 2.40
C SER A 266 0.74 10.43 3.21
N MET A 267 1.51 9.72 4.02
CA MET A 267 2.61 10.33 4.76
C MET A 267 3.74 9.34 4.99
N ASN A 268 4.94 9.89 5.07
CA ASN A 268 6.11 9.19 5.58
C ASN A 268 6.63 9.90 6.82
N ALA A 269 7.08 9.09 7.77
CA ALA A 269 7.85 9.51 8.92
C ALA A 269 9.17 8.73 8.98
N TYR A 270 10.24 9.36 9.44
CA TYR A 270 11.52 8.66 9.68
C TYR A 270 12.28 9.28 10.86
N MET A 271 13.11 8.47 11.51
CA MET A 271 13.91 8.91 12.66
C MET A 271 15.31 9.31 12.22
N ASN A 272 15.82 10.41 12.78
CA ASN A 272 17.18 10.89 12.50
C ASN A 272 18.23 9.85 12.87
N ASP A 273 19.31 9.82 12.09
CA ASP A 273 20.48 8.93 12.24
C ASP A 273 20.16 7.43 12.19
N THR A 274 18.97 7.04 11.71
CA THR A 274 18.56 5.63 11.55
C THR A 274 17.80 5.43 10.24
N ASP A 275 17.62 4.18 9.82
CA ASP A 275 16.73 3.80 8.74
C ASP A 275 15.33 3.39 9.23
N GLN A 276 14.96 3.81 10.45
CA GLN A 276 13.63 3.58 10.99
C GLN A 276 12.61 4.53 10.35
N TYR A 277 11.50 3.98 9.91
CA TYR A 277 10.44 4.70 9.22
C TYR A 277 9.05 4.28 9.72
N ALA A 278 8.07 5.11 9.45
CA ALA A 278 6.66 4.74 9.44
C ALA A 278 5.98 5.34 8.20
N THR A 279 4.93 4.70 7.70
CA THR A 279 4.13 5.23 6.58
C THR A 279 2.65 4.96 6.80
N ILE A 280 1.81 5.88 6.32
CA ILE A 280 0.35 5.76 6.36
C ILE A 280 -0.22 6.12 5.00
N HIS A 281 -1.18 5.32 4.53
CA HIS A 281 -1.94 5.55 3.30
C HIS A 281 -3.43 5.39 3.56
N VAL A 282 -4.25 6.30 3.03
CA VAL A 282 -5.70 6.32 3.28
C VAL A 282 -6.47 6.55 1.97
N THR A 283 -7.39 5.62 1.70
CA THR A 283 -8.44 5.68 0.68
C THR A 283 -9.78 5.85 1.42
N PRO A 284 -10.34 7.06 1.51
CA PRO A 284 -11.50 7.36 2.36
C PRO A 284 -12.86 7.12 1.71
N GLU A 285 -12.93 6.68 0.46
CA GLU A 285 -14.20 6.42 -0.21
C GLU A 285 -14.94 5.25 0.46
N LYS A 286 -16.22 5.46 0.81
CA LYS A 286 -16.96 4.58 1.70
C LYS A 286 -17.06 3.15 1.19
N GLU A 287 -17.28 2.99 -0.11
CA GLU A 287 -17.53 1.72 -0.79
C GLU A 287 -16.32 0.79 -0.77
N PHE A 288 -15.10 1.34 -0.66
CA PHE A 288 -13.85 0.59 -0.69
C PHE A 288 -12.82 1.19 0.28
N SER A 289 -13.30 1.70 1.42
CA SER A 289 -12.45 2.41 2.38
C SER A 289 -11.32 1.53 2.90
N PHE A 290 -10.11 2.08 2.87
CA PHE A 290 -8.90 1.38 3.25
C PHE A 290 -7.91 2.32 3.90
N ALA A 291 -7.23 1.85 4.94
CA ALA A 291 -6.04 2.52 5.44
C ALA A 291 -4.95 1.49 5.76
N SER A 292 -3.69 1.93 5.68
CA SER A 292 -2.57 1.13 6.15
C SER A 292 -1.66 1.95 7.04
N PHE A 293 -1.01 1.26 7.97
CA PHE A 293 0.11 1.75 8.75
C PHE A 293 1.21 0.70 8.69
N GLU A 294 2.43 1.12 8.44
CA GLU A 294 3.61 0.25 8.44
C GLU A 294 4.77 0.95 9.14
N THR A 295 5.56 0.21 9.93
CA THR A 295 6.71 0.75 10.65
C THR A 295 7.73 -0.31 11.02
N ASN A 296 9.00 0.09 11.08
CA ASN A 296 10.09 -0.67 11.73
C ASN A 296 10.69 0.10 12.92
N GLN A 297 9.98 1.10 13.45
CA GLN A 297 10.42 1.90 14.60
C GLN A 297 10.40 1.09 15.90
N ASP A 298 11.40 1.31 16.75
CA ASP A 298 11.57 0.56 18.01
C ASP A 298 11.51 1.42 19.29
N LEU A 299 11.31 2.73 19.13
CA LEU A 299 11.25 3.72 20.21
C LEU A 299 9.96 3.64 21.03
N VAL A 300 8.88 3.12 20.44
CA VAL A 300 7.56 2.99 21.07
C VAL A 300 7.19 1.51 21.10
N CYS A 301 6.47 1.10 22.15
CA CYS A 301 5.88 -0.23 22.17
C CYS A 301 4.90 -0.40 21.00
N LEU A 302 5.15 -1.35 20.11
CA LEU A 302 4.34 -1.59 18.91
C LEU A 302 2.87 -1.86 19.23
N TYR A 303 2.56 -2.49 20.38
CA TYR A 303 1.18 -2.67 20.82
C TYR A 303 0.51 -1.35 21.20
N SER A 304 1.20 -0.46 21.92
CA SER A 304 0.61 0.84 22.25
C SER A 304 0.48 1.74 21.02
N GLN A 305 1.42 1.63 20.06
CA GLN A 305 1.32 2.30 18.77
C GLN A 305 0.13 1.77 17.96
N THR A 306 -0.08 0.44 17.93
CA THR A 306 -1.26 -0.21 17.33
C THR A 306 -2.55 0.37 17.90
N GLN A 307 -2.68 0.49 19.23
CA GLN A 307 -3.88 1.05 19.84
C GLN A 307 -4.16 2.50 19.38
N ARG A 308 -3.10 3.32 19.22
CA ARG A 308 -3.24 4.70 18.71
C ARG A 308 -3.66 4.73 17.24
N VAL A 309 -3.10 3.86 16.40
CA VAL A 309 -3.52 3.71 15.00
C VAL A 309 -5.01 3.40 14.93
N LEU A 310 -5.48 2.41 15.70
CA LEU A 310 -6.90 2.02 15.70
C LEU A 310 -7.83 3.10 16.24
N GLN A 311 -7.36 3.95 17.16
CA GLN A 311 -8.12 5.12 17.63
C GLN A 311 -8.27 6.18 16.54
N CYS A 312 -7.28 6.35 15.66
CA CYS A 312 -7.32 7.29 14.55
C CYS A 312 -8.29 6.80 13.46
N PHE A 313 -8.18 5.53 13.06
CA PHE A 313 -8.86 5.02 11.87
C PHE A 313 -10.17 4.26 12.14
N LYS A 314 -10.39 3.78 13.36
CA LYS A 314 -11.60 3.06 13.81
C LYS A 314 -12.15 2.00 12.84
N PRO A 315 -11.29 1.12 12.26
CA PRO A 315 -11.72 0.16 11.25
C PRO A 315 -12.75 -0.86 11.75
N GLY A 316 -13.58 -1.37 10.84
CA GLY A 316 -14.43 -2.54 11.07
C GLY A 316 -13.63 -3.86 11.01
N LYS A 317 -12.57 -3.91 10.19
CA LYS A 317 -11.68 -5.07 10.07
C LYS A 317 -10.21 -4.67 10.12
N VAL A 318 -9.41 -5.46 10.80
CA VAL A 318 -7.96 -5.23 10.96
C VAL A 318 -7.22 -6.51 10.63
N LEU A 319 -6.21 -6.38 9.77
CA LEU A 319 -5.23 -7.42 9.49
C LEU A 319 -3.86 -6.90 9.91
N MET A 320 -3.16 -7.64 10.75
CA MET A 320 -1.84 -7.26 11.25
C MET A 320 -0.79 -8.31 10.88
N THR A 321 0.40 -7.85 10.51
CA THR A 321 1.59 -8.69 10.34
C THR A 321 2.73 -8.14 11.19
N VAL A 322 3.47 -9.01 11.84
CA VAL A 322 4.70 -8.65 12.57
C VAL A 322 5.82 -9.59 12.15
N PHE A 323 6.75 -9.07 11.37
CA PHE A 323 8.03 -9.72 11.09
C PHE A 323 9.02 -9.41 12.20
N ALA A 324 9.87 -10.38 12.56
CA ALA A 324 10.97 -10.16 13.48
C ALA A 324 12.12 -11.13 13.16
N ASN A 325 13.33 -10.61 13.02
CA ASN A 325 14.50 -11.47 12.93
C ASN A 325 14.90 -12.04 14.31
N ASP A 326 15.82 -13.00 14.30
CA ASP A 326 16.15 -13.74 15.53
C ASP A 326 16.78 -12.89 16.64
N ILE A 327 17.32 -11.71 16.33
CA ILE A 327 17.93 -10.80 17.31
C ILE A 327 17.00 -9.66 17.73
N SER A 328 15.84 -9.48 17.09
CA SER A 328 14.91 -8.40 17.44
C SER A 328 14.04 -8.74 18.64
N SER A 329 14.47 -8.30 19.82
CA SER A 329 13.69 -8.47 21.06
C SER A 329 12.36 -7.71 21.01
N LYS A 330 12.33 -6.53 20.40
CA LYS A 330 11.13 -5.69 20.25
C LYS A 330 10.10 -6.32 19.31
N GLY A 331 10.55 -6.83 18.16
CA GLY A 331 9.69 -7.57 17.23
C GLY A 331 9.11 -8.83 17.88
N LYS A 332 9.93 -9.61 18.60
CA LYS A 332 9.47 -10.81 19.32
C LYS A 332 8.48 -10.50 20.44
N ASP A 333 8.69 -9.42 21.18
CA ASP A 333 7.72 -8.94 22.18
C ASP A 333 6.40 -8.54 21.53
N ALA A 334 6.43 -7.84 20.39
CA ALA A 334 5.23 -7.49 19.64
C ALA A 334 4.49 -8.73 19.09
N GLN A 335 5.23 -9.73 18.59
CA GLN A 335 4.68 -11.02 18.17
C GLN A 335 3.96 -11.72 19.33
N GLN A 336 4.59 -11.78 20.51
CA GLN A 336 4.00 -12.38 21.70
C GLN A 336 2.76 -11.62 22.16
N GLN A 337 2.81 -10.27 22.17
CA GLN A 337 1.67 -9.45 22.55
C GLN A 337 0.51 -9.60 21.57
N LEU A 338 0.77 -9.68 20.27
CA LEU A 338 -0.24 -9.93 19.25
C LEU A 338 -0.88 -11.32 19.40
N TRP A 339 -0.15 -12.29 19.97
CA TRP A 339 -0.61 -13.65 20.25
C TRP A 339 -1.40 -13.78 21.56
N ASP A 340 -0.96 -13.11 22.62
CA ASP A 340 -1.52 -13.32 23.96
C ASP A 340 -2.58 -12.28 24.35
N ARG A 341 -2.42 -11.03 23.90
CA ARG A 341 -3.26 -9.93 24.38
C ARG A 341 -4.51 -9.78 23.54
N GLU A 342 -5.59 -9.44 24.23
CA GLU A 342 -6.80 -8.96 23.60
C GLU A 342 -6.61 -7.52 23.13
N LEU A 343 -7.26 -7.18 22.02
CA LEU A 343 -7.24 -5.85 21.45
C LEU A 343 -8.59 -5.18 21.79
N PRO A 344 -8.63 -4.15 22.66
CA PRO A 344 -9.89 -3.61 23.16
C PRO A 344 -10.85 -3.17 22.05
N GLY A 345 -12.10 -3.66 22.08
CA GLY A 345 -13.14 -3.37 21.09
C GLY A 345 -13.03 -4.18 19.80
N TYR A 346 -12.10 -5.14 19.72
CA TYR A 346 -11.87 -6.00 18.57
C TYR A 346 -11.77 -7.46 18.98
N ARG A 347 -12.55 -8.30 18.30
CA ARG A 347 -12.48 -9.75 18.45
C ARG A 347 -11.50 -10.32 17.44
N ARG A 348 -10.47 -11.01 17.93
CA ARG A 348 -9.53 -11.76 17.09
C ARG A 348 -10.20 -12.98 16.47
N THR A 349 -10.23 -13.08 15.15
CA THR A 349 -10.83 -14.22 14.43
C THR A 349 -9.79 -15.23 13.96
N ASN A 350 -8.54 -14.82 13.83
CA ASN A 350 -7.45 -15.68 13.36
C ASN A 350 -6.11 -15.17 13.89
N VAL A 351 -5.21 -16.09 14.19
CA VAL A 351 -3.81 -15.83 14.51
C VAL A 351 -2.97 -16.99 14.00
N GLN A 352 -1.88 -16.70 13.30
CA GLN A 352 -1.00 -17.70 12.69
C GLN A 352 0.45 -17.28 12.91
N PHE A 353 1.31 -18.26 13.22
CA PHE A 353 2.75 -18.08 13.35
C PHE A 353 3.45 -18.85 12.24
N VAL A 354 4.43 -18.23 11.60
CA VAL A 354 5.27 -18.83 10.57
C VAL A 354 6.74 -18.59 10.94
N LYS A 355 7.55 -19.65 10.97
CA LYS A 355 9.00 -19.52 10.98
C LYS A 355 9.48 -19.53 9.53
N LEU A 356 10.07 -18.41 9.11
CA LEU A 356 10.75 -18.25 7.84
C LEU A 356 12.24 -18.56 8.04
N GLU A 357 13.02 -18.52 6.96
CA GLU A 357 14.45 -18.83 7.02
C GLU A 357 15.23 -17.81 7.87
N ALA A 358 15.01 -16.52 7.64
CA ALA A 358 15.70 -15.43 8.36
C ALA A 358 14.89 -14.81 9.51
N ASP A 359 13.56 -14.98 9.49
CA ASP A 359 12.63 -14.24 10.37
C ASP A 359 11.54 -15.15 10.93
N SER A 360 10.83 -14.68 11.94
CA SER A 360 9.49 -15.16 12.29
C SER A 360 8.45 -14.14 11.82
N LEU A 361 7.25 -14.64 11.55
CA LEU A 361 6.08 -13.84 11.20
C LEU A 361 4.89 -14.24 12.06
N VAL A 362 4.22 -13.26 12.67
CA VAL A 362 2.87 -13.44 13.21
C VAL A 362 1.88 -12.68 12.34
N TYR A 363 0.86 -13.39 11.89
CA TYR A 363 -0.34 -12.83 11.26
C TYR A 363 -1.48 -12.85 12.25
N ALA A 364 -2.28 -11.79 12.30
CA ALA A 364 -3.52 -11.77 13.05
C ALA A 364 -4.63 -11.02 12.30
N HIS A 365 -5.86 -11.48 12.46
CA HIS A 365 -7.04 -10.83 11.91
C HIS A 365 -8.07 -10.56 13.00
N PHE A 366 -8.68 -9.39 12.96
CA PHE A 366 -9.64 -8.90 13.93
C PHE A 366 -10.86 -8.28 13.25
N VAL A 367 -11.99 -8.35 13.94
CA VAL A 367 -13.23 -7.66 13.55
C VAL A 367 -13.70 -6.83 14.74
N ARG A 368 -14.13 -5.60 14.49
CA ARG A 368 -14.67 -4.70 15.53
C ARG A 368 -15.90 -5.34 16.17
N GLU A 369 -15.97 -5.29 17.49
CA GLU A 369 -17.11 -5.80 18.24
C GLU A 369 -18.33 -4.89 18.04
N SER A 370 -19.50 -5.46 17.81
CA SER A 370 -20.74 -4.69 17.75
C SER A 370 -21.12 -4.22 19.15
N THR A 371 -21.42 -2.92 19.29
CA THR A 371 -21.87 -2.28 20.55
C THR A 371 -23.22 -2.79 21.08
N LEU A 372 -23.82 -3.81 20.45
CA LEU A 372 -25.11 -4.38 20.82
C LEU A 372 -25.02 -5.48 21.89
N ASP A 373 -23.83 -6.03 22.17
CA ASP A 373 -23.68 -7.17 23.11
C ASP A 373 -23.40 -6.76 24.56
N SER A 374 -23.41 -5.46 24.91
CA SER A 374 -23.13 -5.00 26.28
C SER A 374 -24.35 -4.52 27.08
N SER A 375 -25.58 -4.88 26.69
CA SER A 375 -26.81 -4.45 27.40
C SER A 375 -27.70 -5.58 27.92
N SER A 376 -27.20 -6.80 28.06
CA SER A 376 -27.94 -7.86 28.75
C SER A 376 -27.00 -8.58 29.70
N ASP A 377 -26.97 -8.15 30.96
CA ASP A 377 -26.76 -8.98 32.16
C ASP A 377 -26.63 -8.08 33.41
N GLU A 378 -27.62 -7.21 33.66
CA GLU A 378 -27.89 -6.66 34.99
C GLU A 378 -29.41 -6.56 35.19
N ASP A 379 -30.09 -7.70 35.21
CA ASP A 379 -31.35 -7.84 35.95
C ASP A 379 -31.36 -9.21 36.62
N ASP A 380 -30.78 -9.26 37.81
CA ASP A 380 -30.95 -10.40 38.70
C ASP A 380 -31.28 -9.90 40.11
N GLY A 381 -32.58 -9.72 40.33
CA GLY A 381 -33.23 -10.30 41.51
C GLY A 381 -33.12 -9.52 42.82
N ALA A 382 -33.87 -8.41 42.90
CA ALA A 382 -34.43 -8.00 44.20
C ALA A 382 -35.44 -9.07 44.66
N ARG A 383 -35.00 -10.00 45.52
CA ARG A 383 -35.93 -10.81 46.32
C ARG A 383 -36.34 -10.00 47.56
N SER A 384 -37.58 -9.53 47.51
CA SER A 384 -38.40 -9.19 48.67
C SER A 384 -38.86 -10.45 49.40
N ASP A 385 -38.81 -10.35 50.73
CA ASP A 385 -39.43 -11.15 51.80
C ASP A 385 -38.51 -12.12 52.59
#